data_AF-A0A835CGI0-F1
#
_entry.id   AF-A0A835CGI0-F1
#
_cell.length_a   1.000
_cell.length_b   1.000
_cell.length_c   1.000
_cell.angle_alpha   90.00
_cell.angle_beta   90.00
_cell.angle_gamma   90.00
#
_symmetry.space_group_name_H-M   'P 1'
#
loop_
_entity.id
_entity.type
_entity.pdbx_description
1 polymer ?
#
loop_
_entity_poly.entity_id
_entity_poly.type
_entity_poly.pdbx_seq_one_letter_code
_entity_poly.pdbx_strand_id
1 'polypeptide(L)'
;MDAFYAAVETLSNPSLKGKPMAVGGMSMISTANYEARKFGVRAAMPGFIARKLCPELIFVPTDFKKYTYFSDLTRKVFQRYDPNFLAASLDEAYLDITEVCKERNITSAKIAEELRASVYEETGLTCSAGVAPNRLLAKVCSDINKPNGQFVLPNDRIAVVTFISSLPIRKIGGIGKVTENILRGVFGISTCEQMLQKGGFLCALFSQSAAG
;
A
#
# COMPACT_ATOMS: atom_id res chain seq x y z
N MET A 1 -4.66 -0.97 4.98
CA MET A 1 -4.50 -1.85 6.17
C MET A 1 -3.23 -2.68 6.02
N ASP A 2 -2.65 -3.17 7.11
CA ASP A 2 -1.42 -3.98 7.04
C ASP A 2 -1.73 -5.47 6.94
N ALA A 3 -1.23 -6.14 5.90
CA ALA A 3 -1.46 -7.59 5.66
C ALA A 3 -2.94 -8.01 5.86
N PHE A 4 -3.88 -7.23 5.30
CA PHE A 4 -5.28 -7.17 5.74
C PHE A 4 -5.94 -8.50 6.08
N TYR A 5 -6.11 -9.42 5.11
CA TYR A 5 -6.81 -10.69 5.39
C TYR A 5 -6.08 -11.51 6.45
N ALA A 6 -4.75 -11.59 6.40
CA ALA A 6 -3.96 -12.31 7.39
C ALA A 6 -4.07 -11.69 8.80
N ALA A 7 -4.13 -10.36 8.89
CA ALA A 7 -4.33 -9.67 10.16
C ALA A 7 -5.73 -9.95 10.72
N VAL A 8 -6.77 -9.95 9.89
CA VAL A 8 -8.15 -10.32 10.27
C VAL A 8 -8.23 -11.77 10.77
N GLU A 9 -7.58 -12.71 10.08
CA GLU A 9 -7.52 -14.11 10.53
C GLU A 9 -6.77 -14.25 11.86
N THR A 10 -5.66 -13.53 12.03
CA THR A 10 -4.87 -13.54 13.27
C THR A 10 -5.65 -12.95 14.45
N LEU A 11 -6.43 -11.90 14.21
CA LEU A 11 -7.32 -11.31 15.21
C LEU A 11 -8.42 -12.29 15.64
N SER A 12 -9.00 -13.00 14.67
CA SER A 12 -10.07 -13.98 14.91
C SER A 12 -9.57 -15.28 15.56
N ASN A 13 -8.31 -15.64 15.33
CA ASN A 13 -7.69 -16.83 15.88
C ASN A 13 -6.29 -16.50 16.44
N PRO A 14 -6.20 -16.18 17.75
CA PRO A 14 -4.94 -15.82 18.40
C PRO A 14 -3.83 -16.88 18.30
N SER A 15 -4.17 -18.15 18.04
CA SER A 15 -3.18 -19.23 17.87
C SER A 15 -2.29 -19.06 16.63
N LEU A 16 -2.67 -18.17 15.70
CA LEU A 16 -1.90 -17.80 14.50
C LEU A 16 -0.85 -16.72 14.78
N LYS A 17 -0.95 -16.01 15.91
CA LYS A 17 -0.06 -14.89 16.24
C LYS A 17 1.39 -15.36 16.31
N GLY A 18 2.28 -14.66 15.61
CA GLY A 18 3.71 -14.97 15.57
C GLY A 18 4.09 -16.21 14.73
N LYS A 19 3.14 -16.87 14.07
CA LYS A 19 3.40 -18.00 13.17
C LYS A 19 3.34 -17.56 11.71
N PRO A 20 4.18 -18.11 10.81
CA PRO A 20 4.06 -17.82 9.39
C PRO A 20 2.73 -18.38 8.86
N MET A 21 1.89 -17.49 8.31
CA MET A 21 0.61 -17.90 7.73
C MET A 21 0.28 -17.12 6.46
N ALA A 22 -0.55 -17.75 5.63
CA ALA A 22 -1.05 -17.19 4.39
C ALA A 22 -2.56 -17.44 4.25
N VAL A 23 -3.27 -16.45 3.76
CA VAL A 23 -4.68 -16.57 3.37
C VAL A 23 -4.77 -17.01 1.92
N GLY A 24 -5.50 -18.08 1.66
CA GLY A 24 -5.63 -18.73 0.36
C GLY A 24 -5.50 -20.24 0.48
N GLY A 25 -4.84 -20.86 -0.50
CA GLY A 25 -4.63 -22.32 -0.49
C GLY A 25 -3.44 -22.74 -1.32
N MET A 26 -3.33 -24.04 -1.59
CA MET A 26 -2.22 -24.63 -2.35
C MET A 26 -2.11 -24.07 -3.77
N SER A 27 -3.23 -23.69 -4.39
CA SER A 27 -3.24 -23.15 -5.75
C SER A 27 -2.77 -21.70 -5.80
N MET A 28 -3.23 -20.86 -4.88
CA MET A 28 -2.91 -19.43 -4.88
C MET A 28 -3.05 -18.81 -3.49
N ILE A 29 -2.13 -17.90 -3.16
CA ILE A 29 -2.14 -17.08 -1.95
C ILE A 29 -2.70 -15.69 -2.26
N SER A 30 -3.71 -15.27 -1.50
CA SER A 30 -4.26 -13.91 -1.55
C SER A 30 -3.37 -12.92 -0.81
N THR A 31 -2.91 -13.28 0.39
CA THR A 31 -1.93 -12.49 1.16
C THR A 31 -1.21 -13.37 2.17
N ALA A 32 -0.09 -12.88 2.69
CA ALA A 32 0.70 -13.52 3.73
C ALA A 32 1.01 -12.51 4.83
N ASN A 33 1.08 -12.97 6.08
CA ASN A 33 1.51 -12.13 7.20
C ASN A 33 3.00 -11.80 7.12
N TYR A 34 3.46 -10.87 7.97
CA TYR A 34 4.84 -10.40 7.93
C TYR A 34 5.85 -11.49 8.33
N GLU A 35 5.44 -12.44 9.16
CA GLU A 35 6.20 -13.62 9.55
C GLU A 35 6.50 -14.51 8.34
N ALA A 36 5.49 -14.84 7.53
CA ALA A 36 5.67 -15.62 6.30
C ALA A 36 6.46 -14.85 5.22
N ARG A 37 6.30 -13.52 5.14
CA ARG A 37 7.04 -12.67 4.19
C ARG A 37 8.55 -12.72 4.37
N LYS A 38 9.05 -13.01 5.59
CA LYS A 38 10.49 -13.20 5.86
C LYS A 38 11.08 -14.37 5.07
N PHE A 39 10.27 -15.36 4.73
CA PHE A 39 10.65 -16.52 3.91
C PHE A 39 10.44 -16.27 2.40
N GLY A 40 10.05 -15.05 2.01
CA GLY A 40 9.71 -14.71 0.62
C GLY A 40 8.29 -15.11 0.19
N VAL A 41 7.47 -15.65 1.10
CA VAL A 41 6.06 -15.92 0.82
C VAL A 41 5.30 -14.61 0.62
N ARG A 42 4.53 -14.51 -0.47
CA ARG A 42 3.85 -13.26 -0.87
C ARG A 42 2.54 -13.53 -1.58
N ALA A 43 1.70 -12.50 -1.68
CA ALA A 43 0.51 -12.51 -2.50
C ALA A 43 0.84 -12.89 -3.97
N ALA A 44 -0.13 -13.53 -4.63
CA ALA A 44 -0.04 -14.06 -5.99
C ALA A 44 1.02 -15.16 -6.20
N MET A 45 1.54 -15.76 -5.11
CA MET A 45 2.38 -16.95 -5.17
C MET A 45 1.50 -18.21 -5.04
N PRO A 46 1.74 -19.26 -5.85
CA PRO A 46 1.12 -20.56 -5.61
C PRO A 46 1.49 -21.14 -4.25
N GLY A 47 0.52 -21.64 -3.50
CA GLY A 47 0.74 -22.15 -2.15
C GLY A 47 1.71 -23.34 -2.09
N PHE A 48 1.74 -24.20 -3.10
CA PHE A 48 2.71 -25.30 -3.17
C PHE A 48 4.17 -24.80 -3.30
N ILE A 49 4.39 -23.62 -3.91
CA ILE A 49 5.72 -22.98 -3.95
C ILE A 49 6.02 -22.38 -2.57
N ALA A 50 5.06 -21.67 -1.98
CA ALA A 50 5.22 -21.07 -0.67
C ALA A 50 5.55 -22.11 0.42
N ARG A 51 4.95 -23.30 0.37
CA ARG A 51 5.25 -24.40 1.30
C ARG A 51 6.67 -24.94 1.15
N LYS A 52 7.28 -24.85 -0.04
CA LYS A 52 8.70 -25.18 -0.20
C LYS A 52 9.61 -24.12 0.43
N LEU A 53 9.19 -22.85 0.44
CA LEU A 53 9.92 -21.75 1.08
C LEU A 53 9.77 -21.75 2.60
N CYS A 54 8.61 -22.16 3.10
CA CYS A 54 8.26 -22.22 4.52
C CYS A 54 7.43 -23.49 4.77
N PRO A 55 8.06 -24.63 5.13
CA PRO A 55 7.37 -25.90 5.36
C PRO A 55 6.31 -25.85 6.46
N GLU A 56 6.52 -24.99 7.46
CA GLU A 56 5.62 -24.74 8.59
C GLU A 56 4.50 -23.72 8.29
N LEU A 57 4.38 -23.26 7.04
CA LEU A 57 3.38 -22.27 6.62
C LEU A 57 1.95 -22.77 6.85
N ILE A 58 1.20 -22.00 7.64
CA ILE A 58 -0.21 -22.27 7.90
C ILE A 58 -1.06 -21.63 6.79
N PHE A 59 -1.90 -22.42 6.13
CA PHE A 59 -2.88 -21.91 5.18
C PHE A 59 -4.23 -21.71 5.86
N VAL A 60 -4.81 -20.53 5.67
CA VAL A 60 -6.17 -20.20 6.14
C VAL A 60 -7.04 -19.87 4.92
N PRO A 61 -8.24 -20.47 4.78
CA PRO A 61 -9.11 -20.16 3.65
C PRO A 61 -9.60 -18.71 3.69
N THR A 62 -10.00 -18.18 2.54
CA THR A 62 -10.56 -16.83 2.44
C THR A 62 -11.97 -16.76 3.04
N ASP A 63 -12.25 -15.72 3.81
CA ASP A 63 -13.58 -15.37 4.32
C ASP A 63 -13.93 -13.92 3.96
N PHE A 64 -14.49 -13.73 2.77
CA PHE A 64 -14.82 -12.40 2.26
C PHE A 64 -15.92 -11.69 3.05
N LYS A 65 -16.83 -12.42 3.72
CA LYS A 65 -17.85 -11.78 4.56
C LYS A 65 -17.18 -11.05 5.72
N LYS A 66 -16.23 -11.73 6.37
CA LYS A 66 -15.42 -11.15 7.45
C LYS A 66 -14.56 -9.99 6.96
N TYR A 67 -13.91 -10.12 5.80
CA TYR A 67 -13.07 -9.03 5.26
C TYR A 67 -13.88 -7.78 4.91
N THR A 68 -15.07 -7.95 4.32
CA THR A 68 -15.99 -6.85 4.05
C THR A 68 -16.44 -6.17 5.34
N TYR A 69 -16.77 -6.94 6.38
CA TYR A 69 -17.14 -6.38 7.69
C TYR A 69 -16.05 -5.45 8.27
N PHE A 70 -14.80 -5.91 8.31
CA PHE A 70 -13.69 -5.08 8.83
C PHE A 70 -13.35 -3.89 7.92
N SER A 71 -13.52 -4.05 6.61
CA SER A 71 -13.44 -2.94 5.64
C SER A 71 -14.48 -1.87 5.94
N ASP A 72 -15.73 -2.27 6.21
CA ASP A 72 -16.81 -1.32 6.50
C ASP A 72 -16.60 -0.58 7.82
N LEU A 73 -16.08 -1.25 8.86
CA LEU A 73 -15.66 -0.59 10.11
C LEU A 73 -14.58 0.46 9.85
N THR A 74 -13.56 0.10 9.07
CA THR A 74 -12.46 1.01 8.72
C THR A 74 -12.98 2.21 7.92
N ARG A 75 -13.87 1.99 6.96
CA ARG A 75 -14.48 3.04 6.14
C ARG A 75 -15.34 4.01 6.96
N LYS A 76 -16.01 3.54 8.01
CA LYS A 76 -16.71 4.43 8.97
C LYS A 76 -15.76 5.39 9.67
N VAL A 77 -14.52 4.98 9.95
CA VAL A 77 -13.48 5.88 10.47
C VAL A 77 -13.07 6.89 9.41
N PHE A 78 -12.82 6.44 8.17
CA PHE A 78 -12.42 7.32 7.07
C PHE A 78 -13.44 8.44 6.79
N GLN A 79 -14.74 8.12 6.83
CA GLN A 79 -15.83 9.09 6.64
C GLN A 79 -15.81 10.26 7.65
N ARG A 80 -15.20 10.09 8.82
CA ARG A 80 -15.04 11.17 9.82
C ARG A 80 -14.03 12.24 9.38
N TYR A 81 -13.09 11.89 8.50
CA TYR A 81 -12.03 12.77 8.01
C TYR A 81 -12.27 13.27 6.60
N ASP A 82 -12.91 12.45 5.76
CA ASP A 82 -13.32 12.80 4.40
C ASP A 82 -14.62 12.03 4.05
N PRO A 83 -15.78 12.69 4.04
CA PRO A 83 -17.06 12.07 3.64
C PRO A 83 -17.08 11.55 2.20
N ASN A 84 -16.22 12.09 1.32
CA ASN A 84 -16.15 11.79 -0.11
C ASN A 84 -14.90 10.96 -0.48
N PHE A 85 -14.31 10.26 0.50
CA PHE A 85 -13.11 9.47 0.30
C PHE A 85 -13.29 8.44 -0.84
N LEU A 86 -12.20 8.16 -1.55
CA LEU A 86 -12.19 7.16 -2.62
C LEU A 86 -11.69 5.81 -2.10
N ALA A 87 -12.59 4.84 -1.99
CA ALA A 87 -12.21 3.45 -1.72
C ALA A 87 -11.59 2.80 -2.96
N ALA A 88 -10.32 2.37 -2.88
CA ALA A 88 -9.63 1.69 -3.98
C ALA A 88 -9.79 0.16 -3.91
N SER A 89 -9.85 -0.40 -2.71
CA SER A 89 -10.07 -1.82 -2.43
C SER A 89 -10.82 -1.98 -1.09
N LEU A 90 -10.86 -3.20 -0.54
CA LEU A 90 -11.33 -3.44 0.83
C LEU A 90 -10.39 -2.84 1.89
N ASP A 91 -9.11 -2.64 1.57
CA ASP A 91 -8.10 -2.27 2.55
C ASP A 91 -7.31 -1.00 2.21
N GLU A 92 -7.62 -0.37 1.08
CA GLU A 92 -7.00 0.87 0.62
C GLU A 92 -8.05 1.93 0.27
N ALA A 93 -7.75 3.17 0.65
CA ALA A 93 -8.57 4.35 0.38
C ALA A 93 -7.69 5.59 0.24
N TYR A 94 -8.21 6.60 -0.46
CA TYR A 94 -7.63 7.95 -0.56
C TYR A 94 -8.59 8.95 0.07
N LEU A 95 -8.05 9.79 0.95
CA LEU A 95 -8.81 10.83 1.64
C LEU A 95 -8.21 12.19 1.30
N ASP A 96 -9.06 13.18 1.07
CA ASP A 96 -8.67 14.59 1.08
C ASP A 96 -8.87 15.16 2.48
N ILE A 97 -7.77 15.29 3.22
CA ILE A 97 -7.77 15.79 4.60
C ILE A 97 -7.56 17.31 4.69
N THR A 98 -7.65 18.03 3.57
CA THR A 98 -7.35 19.48 3.53
C THR A 98 -8.24 20.28 4.47
N GLU A 99 -9.56 20.07 4.41
CA GLU A 99 -10.51 20.85 5.21
C GLU A 99 -10.43 20.49 6.69
N VAL A 100 -10.35 19.20 7.04
CA VAL A 100 -10.21 18.77 8.44
C VAL A 100 -8.91 19.28 9.09
N CYS A 101 -7.81 19.40 8.32
CA CYS A 101 -6.57 20.02 8.82
C CYS A 101 -6.78 21.51 9.15
N LYS A 102 -7.49 22.24 8.28
CA LYS A 102 -7.77 23.68 8.46
C LYS A 102 -8.72 23.93 9.63
N GLU A 103 -9.86 23.25 9.64
CA GLU A 103 -10.91 23.42 10.65
C GLU A 103 -10.40 23.15 12.07
N ARG A 104 -9.58 22.10 12.22
CA ARG A 104 -9.03 21.70 13.52
C ARG A 104 -7.69 22.36 13.84
N ASN A 105 -7.10 23.10 12.88
CA ASN A 105 -5.78 23.72 12.99
C ASN A 105 -4.69 22.74 13.46
N ILE A 106 -4.64 21.55 12.85
CA ILE A 106 -3.65 20.51 13.16
C ILE A 106 -2.92 20.04 11.90
N THR A 107 -1.72 19.51 12.10
CA THR A 107 -0.88 19.04 10.99
C THR A 107 -1.47 17.77 10.36
N SER A 108 -1.21 17.59 9.07
CA SER A 108 -1.58 16.38 8.34
C SER A 108 -0.92 15.11 8.92
N ALA A 109 0.27 15.24 9.51
CA ALA A 109 0.92 14.18 10.28
C ALA A 109 0.09 13.76 11.49
N LYS A 110 -0.49 14.72 12.23
CA LYS A 110 -1.33 14.43 13.39
C LYS A 110 -2.65 13.80 12.99
N ILE A 111 -3.29 14.29 11.93
CA ILE A 111 -4.50 13.66 11.36
C ILE A 111 -4.23 12.20 10.99
N ALA A 112 -3.12 11.91 10.31
CA ALA A 112 -2.79 10.54 9.94
C ALA A 112 -2.53 9.63 11.15
N GLU A 113 -1.89 10.15 12.21
CA GLU A 113 -1.69 9.43 13.46
C GLU A 113 -3.02 9.10 14.14
N GLU A 114 -3.90 10.11 14.28
CA GLU A 114 -5.23 9.94 14.86
C GLU A 114 -6.08 8.95 14.07
N LEU A 115 -6.12 9.08 12.74
CA LEU A 115 -6.87 8.17 11.88
C LEU A 115 -6.40 6.73 12.07
N ARG A 116 -5.09 6.49 12.14
CA ARG A 116 -4.53 5.16 12.38
C ARG A 116 -4.89 4.63 13.76
N ALA A 117 -4.84 5.48 14.79
CA ALA A 117 -5.27 5.12 16.14
C ALA A 117 -6.76 4.75 16.18
N SER A 118 -7.63 5.57 15.59
CA SER A 118 -9.07 5.28 15.51
C SER A 118 -9.39 4.02 14.71
N VAL A 119 -8.66 3.72 13.62
CA VAL A 119 -8.80 2.44 12.93
C VAL A 119 -8.47 1.28 13.86
N TYR A 120 -7.38 1.38 14.63
CA TYR A 120 -7.00 0.35 15.58
C TYR A 120 -8.02 0.19 16.72
N GLU A 121 -8.53 1.28 17.28
CA GLU A 121 -9.56 1.26 18.32
C GLU A 121 -10.85 0.59 17.85
N GLU A 122 -11.29 0.87 16.62
CA GLU A 122 -12.55 0.37 16.07
C GLU A 122 -12.46 -1.07 15.54
N THR A 123 -11.27 -1.51 15.13
CA THR A 123 -11.11 -2.79 14.42
C THR A 123 -10.16 -3.79 15.10
N GLY A 124 -9.28 -3.33 15.99
CA GLY A 124 -8.14 -4.11 16.49
C GLY A 124 -7.05 -4.36 15.44
N LEU A 125 -7.13 -3.76 14.25
CA LEU A 125 -6.19 -3.95 13.14
C LEU A 125 -5.34 -2.69 12.93
N THR A 126 -4.09 -2.88 12.53
CA THR A 126 -3.21 -1.74 12.20
C THR A 126 -3.34 -1.34 10.73
N CYS A 127 -3.09 -0.06 10.47
CA CYS A 127 -2.91 0.44 9.12
C CYS A 127 -1.68 1.36 9.03
N SER A 128 -1.09 1.37 7.83
CA SER A 128 -0.06 2.33 7.45
C SER A 128 -0.65 3.41 6.56
N ALA A 129 -0.13 4.64 6.67
CA ALA A 129 -0.64 5.81 5.96
C ALA A 129 0.47 6.57 5.23
N GLY A 130 0.13 7.15 4.08
CA GLY A 130 1.01 8.05 3.34
C GLY A 130 0.31 9.38 3.16
N VAL A 131 0.98 10.47 3.53
CA VAL A 131 0.47 11.83 3.38
C VAL A 131 1.34 12.55 2.37
N ALA A 132 0.74 13.08 1.32
CA ALA A 132 1.47 13.80 0.27
C ALA A 132 0.53 14.77 -0.48
N PRO A 133 1.07 15.68 -1.31
CA PRO A 133 0.27 16.67 -2.05
C PRO A 133 -0.68 16.10 -3.10
N ASN A 134 -0.54 14.83 -3.47
CA ASN A 134 -1.43 14.17 -4.41
C ASN A 134 -1.50 12.65 -4.14
N ARG A 135 -2.53 12.01 -4.72
CA ARG A 135 -2.82 10.58 -4.53
C ARG A 135 -1.68 9.65 -4.96
N LEU A 136 -0.99 9.99 -6.06
CA LEU A 136 0.11 9.18 -6.57
C LEU A 136 1.25 9.09 -5.54
N LEU A 137 1.70 10.24 -5.04
CA LEU A 137 2.75 10.31 -4.03
C LEU A 137 2.29 9.74 -2.69
N ALA A 138 1.03 9.98 -2.30
CA ALA A 138 0.47 9.43 -1.07
C ALA A 138 0.48 7.90 -1.08
N LYS A 139 0.17 7.26 -2.23
CA LYS A 139 0.25 5.81 -2.38
C LYS A 139 1.67 5.27 -2.25
N VAL A 140 2.67 5.99 -2.77
CA VAL A 140 4.08 5.61 -2.61
C VAL A 140 4.48 5.73 -1.14
N CYS A 141 4.13 6.86 -0.50
CA CYS A 141 4.45 7.13 0.90
C CYS A 141 3.85 6.09 1.85
N SER A 142 2.64 5.60 1.58
CA SER A 142 1.94 4.66 2.45
C SER A 142 2.62 3.29 2.54
N ASP A 143 3.51 2.95 1.60
CA ASP A 143 4.27 1.71 1.61
C ASP A 143 5.66 1.82 2.28
N ILE A 144 6.18 3.02 2.53
CA ILE A 144 7.56 3.23 3.01
C ILE A 144 7.78 2.66 4.41
N ASN A 145 6.89 3.02 5.34
CA ASN A 145 7.00 2.67 6.76
C ASN A 145 6.04 1.53 7.15
N LYS A 146 5.69 0.64 6.21
CA LYS A 146 4.89 -0.56 6.52
C LYS A 146 5.72 -1.57 7.33
N PRO A 147 5.11 -2.30 8.29
CA PRO A 147 3.74 -2.14 8.82
C PRO A 147 3.60 -1.08 9.91
N ASN A 148 2.35 -0.70 10.18
CA ASN A 148 1.94 0.19 11.27
C ASN A 148 2.80 1.46 11.39
N GLY A 149 3.03 2.11 10.25
CA GLY A 149 3.78 3.36 10.20
C GLY A 149 3.14 4.37 9.27
N GLN A 150 3.66 5.59 9.30
CA GLN A 150 3.26 6.62 8.34
C GLN A 150 4.47 7.35 7.79
N PHE A 151 4.32 7.89 6.59
CA PHE A 151 5.28 8.76 5.97
C PHE A 151 4.58 10.03 5.46
N VAL A 152 5.14 11.18 5.78
CA VAL A 152 4.60 12.49 5.38
C VAL A 152 5.60 13.14 4.44
N LEU A 153 5.19 13.32 3.19
CA LEU A 153 5.89 14.15 2.22
C LEU A 153 5.31 15.57 2.32
N PRO A 154 6.11 16.57 2.74
CA PRO A 154 5.64 17.95 2.85
C PRO A 154 5.09 18.47 1.52
N ASN A 155 4.11 19.37 1.59
CA ASN A 155 3.62 20.12 0.44
C ASN A 155 4.56 21.28 0.08
N ASP A 156 5.80 20.90 -0.23
CA ASP A 156 6.88 21.79 -0.65
C ASP A 156 7.52 21.24 -1.93
N ARG A 157 7.78 22.12 -2.89
CA ARG A 157 8.30 21.72 -4.20
C ARG A 157 9.68 21.09 -4.09
N ILE A 158 10.56 21.62 -3.25
CA ILE A 158 11.93 21.11 -3.09
C ILE A 158 11.88 19.71 -2.47
N ALA A 159 11.06 19.53 -1.43
CA ALA A 159 10.83 18.23 -0.80
C ALA A 159 10.27 17.20 -1.80
N VAL A 160 9.26 17.57 -2.60
CA VAL A 160 8.66 16.68 -3.61
C VAL A 160 9.67 16.29 -4.69
N VAL A 161 10.41 17.25 -5.25
CA VAL A 161 11.42 16.96 -6.28
C VAL A 161 12.51 16.05 -5.71
N THR A 162 13.02 16.36 -4.53
CA THR A 162 14.05 15.54 -3.85
C THR A 162 13.58 14.11 -3.63
N PHE A 163 12.34 13.94 -3.16
CA PHE A 163 11.74 12.63 -2.95
C PHE A 163 11.60 11.84 -4.26
N ILE A 164 11.12 12.49 -5.33
CA ILE A 164 10.89 11.84 -6.61
C ILE A 164 12.22 11.47 -7.28
N SER A 165 13.27 12.29 -7.20
CA SER A 165 14.50 12.07 -7.98
C SER A 165 15.14 10.70 -7.76
N SER A 166 15.16 10.23 -6.50
CA SER A 166 15.74 8.94 -6.13
C SER A 166 14.76 7.76 -6.21
N LEU A 167 13.47 8.02 -6.47
CA LEU A 167 12.43 6.99 -6.42
C LEU A 167 12.60 6.03 -7.61
N PRO A 168 12.66 4.70 -7.37
CA PRO A 168 12.65 3.73 -8.45
C PRO A 168 11.34 3.79 -9.23
N ILE A 169 11.39 3.75 -10.57
CA ILE A 169 10.19 3.83 -11.43
C ILE A 169 9.15 2.74 -11.09
N ARG A 170 9.59 1.56 -10.63
CA ARG A 170 8.72 0.45 -10.26
C ARG A 170 7.80 0.75 -9.08
N LYS A 171 8.10 1.80 -8.29
CA LYS A 171 7.27 2.26 -7.17
C LYS A 171 6.10 3.13 -7.62
N ILE A 172 6.12 3.69 -8.83
CA ILE A 172 5.01 4.47 -9.38
C ILE A 172 3.85 3.52 -9.73
N GLY A 173 2.64 3.86 -9.26
CA GLY A 173 1.42 3.16 -9.64
C GLY A 173 1.22 3.18 -11.16
N GLY A 174 1.01 2.01 -11.76
CA GLY A 174 0.89 1.85 -13.22
C GLY A 174 2.14 1.29 -13.89
N ILE A 175 3.33 1.40 -13.28
CA ILE A 175 4.55 0.80 -13.83
C ILE A 175 4.71 -0.64 -13.34
N GLY A 176 4.21 -1.59 -14.13
CA GLY A 176 4.35 -3.03 -13.91
C GLY A 176 5.68 -3.62 -14.38
N LYS A 177 5.86 -4.94 -14.21
CA LYS A 177 7.10 -5.67 -14.57
C LYS A 177 7.52 -5.46 -16.03
N VAL A 178 6.55 -5.44 -16.95
CA VAL A 178 6.81 -5.27 -18.39
C VAL A 178 7.33 -3.86 -18.69
N THR A 179 6.59 -2.83 -18.28
CA THR A 179 6.99 -1.42 -18.48
C THR A 179 8.32 -1.12 -17.79
N GLU A 180 8.54 -1.62 -16.57
CA GLU A 180 9.82 -1.50 -15.87
C GLU A 180 10.97 -2.09 -16.69
N ASN A 181 10.79 -3.29 -17.26
CA ASN A 181 11.81 -3.93 -18.08
C ASN A 181 12.12 -3.17 -19.36
N ILE A 182 11.10 -2.56 -20.01
CA ILE A 182 11.30 -1.72 -21.20
C ILE A 182 12.09 -0.47 -20.82
N LEU A 183 11.62 0.27 -19.81
CA LEU A 183 12.26 1.50 -19.34
C LEU A 183 13.71 1.26 -18.88
N ARG A 184 13.94 0.23 -18.07
CA ARG A 184 15.27 -0.09 -17.56
C ARG A 184 16.16 -0.71 -18.63
N GLY A 185 15.69 -1.74 -19.32
CA GLY A 185 16.50 -2.57 -20.21
C GLY A 185 16.80 -1.91 -21.55
N VAL A 186 15.83 -1.19 -22.13
CA VAL A 186 15.98 -0.56 -23.45
C VAL A 186 16.45 0.88 -23.30
N PHE A 187 15.90 1.62 -22.33
CA PHE A 187 16.11 3.06 -22.21
C PHE A 187 17.06 3.47 -21.08
N GLY A 188 17.54 2.52 -20.27
CA GLY A 188 18.43 2.81 -19.14
C GLY A 188 17.79 3.71 -18.09
N ILE A 189 16.45 3.67 -17.94
CA ILE A 189 15.68 4.46 -16.97
C ILE A 189 15.31 3.55 -15.81
N SER A 190 15.86 3.84 -14.64
CA SER A 190 15.59 3.13 -13.38
C SER A 190 14.98 4.03 -12.30
N THR A 191 15.20 5.33 -12.38
CA THR A 191 14.65 6.32 -11.42
C THR A 191 13.73 7.33 -12.10
N CYS A 192 12.88 8.00 -11.32
CA CYS A 192 12.00 9.03 -11.84
C CYS A 192 12.78 10.26 -12.35
N GLU A 193 13.95 10.58 -11.78
CA GLU A 193 14.82 11.63 -12.32
C GLU A 193 15.23 11.34 -13.76
N GLN A 194 15.69 10.12 -14.04
CA GLN A 194 16.07 9.69 -15.39
C GLN A 194 14.86 9.70 -16.33
N MET A 195 13.67 9.35 -15.83
CA MET A 195 12.43 9.39 -16.59
C MET A 195 12.07 10.82 -17.00
N LEU A 196 12.20 11.79 -16.09
CA LEU A 196 11.97 13.21 -16.36
C LEU A 196 12.98 13.78 -17.36
N GLN A 197 14.28 13.48 -17.19
CA GLN A 197 15.34 13.91 -18.11
C GLN A 197 15.12 13.40 -19.54
N LYS A 198 14.53 12.20 -19.69
CA LYS A 198 14.23 11.58 -20.98
C LYS A 198 12.77 11.77 -21.43
N GLY A 199 12.03 12.70 -20.81
CA GLY A 199 10.59 12.89 -21.07
C GLY A 199 10.27 13.14 -22.55
N GLY A 200 11.01 14.02 -23.23
CA GLY A 200 10.81 14.30 -24.66
C GLY A 200 11.01 13.07 -25.55
N PHE A 201 11.96 12.21 -25.19
CA PHE A 201 12.20 10.95 -25.90
C PHE A 201 11.09 9.92 -25.65
N LEU A 202 10.57 9.84 -24.42
CA LEU A 202 9.42 9.00 -24.10
C LEU A 202 8.17 9.43 -24.87
N CYS A 203 7.90 10.74 -24.97
CA CYS A 203 6.77 11.27 -25.75
C CYS A 203 6.85 10.94 -27.25
N ALA A 204 8.05 10.74 -27.80
CA ALA A 204 8.22 10.38 -29.20
C ALA A 204 8.01 8.87 -29.47
N LEU A 205 8.21 8.02 -28.45
CA LEU A 205 8.18 6.56 -28.61
C LEU A 205 6.91 5.90 -28.09
N PHE A 206 6.25 6.51 -27.12
CA PHE A 206 5.04 5.98 -26.49
C PHE A 206 3.81 6.76 -26.95
N SER A 207 2.64 6.13 -26.82
CA SER A 207 1.38 6.84 -27.06
C SER A 207 1.24 8.02 -26.10
N GLN A 208 0.49 9.03 -26.50
CA GLN A 208 0.23 10.21 -25.67
C GLN A 208 -0.34 9.85 -24.29
N SER A 209 -1.18 8.80 -24.21
CA SER A 209 -1.73 8.29 -22.95
C SER A 209 -0.71 7.60 -22.04
N ALA A 210 0.39 7.10 -22.59
CA ALA A 210 1.43 6.40 -21.83
C ALA A 210 2.60 7.31 -21.45
N ALA A 211 2.84 8.36 -22.23
CA ALA A 211 3.89 9.36 -21.97
C ALA A 211 3.39 10.59 -21.19
N GLY A 212 2.09 10.89 -21.26
CA GLY A 212 1.45 12.05 -20.63
C GLY A 212 1.12 11.90 -19.15
#